data_AF-D5BAQ9-F1
#
_entry.id   AF-D5BAQ9-F1
#
_cell.length_a   1.000
_cell.length_b   1.000
_cell.length_c   1.000
_cell.angle_alpha   90.00
_cell.angle_beta   90.00
_cell.angle_gamma   90.00
#
_symmetry.space_group_name_H-M   'P 1'
#
loop_
_entity.id
_entity.type
_entity.pdbx_description
1 polymer ?
#
loop_
_entity_poly.entity_id
_entity_poly.type
_entity_poly.pdbx_seq_one_letter_code
_entity_poly.pdbx_strand_id
1 'polypeptide(L)'
;MKKHYPLRNDLALTFLLILCVYSFGILDLSAQVGIGTANPDPSAILHIQSTNKGVLLPKVDLQNLTDKYTVSNPKEGLLVYNERYDDQNNLRKGFYIWDNEKWDKVENQSDIDEVMDGIDERLKELEDGSGSGSGWSLDGNNFDNVNNANAKFLGTTTWHSLFLRADDKQIAEFDPHGGIALGFNTKADWAGVAIGNSASITADEAGGHWEKCQIRKPIYFSGKWGFGDKR
;
A
#
# COMPACT_ATOMS: atom_id res chain seq x y z
N MET A 1 -43.28 4.68 98.62
CA MET A 1 -42.74 3.34 98.27
C MET A 1 -42.18 3.40 96.85
N LYS A 2 -40.86 3.47 96.67
CA LYS A 2 -40.23 3.43 95.34
C LYS A 2 -40.04 1.95 94.97
N LYS A 3 -40.74 1.47 93.95
CA LYS A 3 -40.55 0.11 93.42
C LYS A 3 -39.17 0.03 92.78
N HIS A 4 -38.27 -0.74 93.38
CA HIS A 4 -37.01 -1.14 92.75
C HIS A 4 -37.33 -2.21 91.71
N TYR A 5 -37.15 -1.87 90.44
CA TYR A 5 -37.18 -2.85 89.36
C TYR A 5 -35.79 -3.49 89.27
N PRO A 6 -35.66 -4.83 89.26
CA PRO A 6 -34.36 -5.48 89.14
C PRO A 6 -33.79 -5.25 87.73
N LEU A 7 -32.51 -4.91 87.66
CA LEU A 7 -31.73 -4.83 86.41
C LEU A 7 -31.71 -6.22 85.76
N ARG A 8 -32.65 -6.46 84.84
CA ARG A 8 -32.85 -7.74 84.14
C ARG A 8 -32.02 -7.72 82.86
N ASN A 9 -30.89 -8.43 82.87
CA ASN A 9 -30.12 -8.86 81.69
C ASN A 9 -29.79 -7.80 80.61
N ASP A 10 -29.00 -6.78 80.97
CA ASP A 10 -28.42 -5.86 79.98
C ASP A 10 -27.42 -6.54 79.04
N LEU A 11 -26.80 -7.66 79.45
CA LEU A 11 -25.83 -8.41 78.65
C LEU A 11 -26.43 -9.02 77.37
N ALA A 12 -27.71 -9.44 77.43
CA ALA A 12 -28.40 -9.99 76.26
C ALA A 12 -28.78 -8.88 75.26
N LEU A 13 -29.13 -7.69 75.78
CA LEU A 13 -29.47 -6.53 74.95
C LEU A 13 -28.22 -5.97 74.26
N THR A 14 -27.08 -5.89 74.96
CA THR A 14 -25.82 -5.46 74.36
C THR A 14 -25.30 -6.45 73.31
N PHE A 15 -25.43 -7.76 73.55
CA PHE A 15 -25.12 -8.79 72.53
C PHE A 15 -26.01 -8.65 71.29
N LEU A 16 -27.31 -8.41 71.47
CA LEU A 16 -28.26 -8.24 70.36
C LEU A 16 -27.97 -6.97 69.56
N LEU A 17 -27.58 -5.89 70.22
CA LEU A 17 -27.16 -4.65 69.56
C LEU A 17 -25.85 -4.82 68.78
N ILE A 18 -24.85 -5.53 69.34
CA ILE A 18 -23.58 -5.83 68.64
C ILE A 18 -23.84 -6.73 67.44
N LEU A 19 -24.69 -7.76 67.58
CA LEU A 19 -25.09 -8.64 66.48
C LEU A 19 -25.80 -7.85 65.35
N CYS A 20 -26.69 -6.92 65.72
CA CYS A 20 -27.40 -6.08 64.76
C CYS A 20 -26.43 -5.16 63.99
N VAL A 21 -25.46 -4.55 64.69
CA VAL A 21 -24.41 -3.73 64.07
C VAL A 21 -23.48 -4.57 63.18
N TYR A 22 -23.14 -5.79 63.58
CA TYR A 22 -22.34 -6.71 62.76
C TYR A 22 -23.10 -7.18 61.51
N SER A 23 -24.42 -7.39 61.62
CA SER A 23 -25.27 -7.78 60.48
C SER A 23 -25.49 -6.67 59.46
N PHE A 24 -25.44 -5.40 59.87
CA PHE A 24 -25.53 -4.24 58.98
C PHE A 24 -24.18 -3.90 58.30
N GLY A 25 -23.06 -4.42 58.79
CA GLY A 25 -21.71 -4.09 58.30
C GLY A 25 -21.23 -4.86 57.06
N ILE A 26 -22.04 -5.76 56.49
CA ILE A 26 -21.63 -6.67 55.38
C ILE A 26 -22.39 -6.37 54.07
N LEU A 27 -22.90 -5.15 53.90
CA LEU A 27 -23.48 -4.73 52.62
C LEU A 27 -22.37 -4.09 51.79
N ASP A 28 -21.76 -4.86 50.90
CA ASP A 28 -20.89 -4.35 49.84
C ASP A 28 -21.70 -3.42 48.94
N LEU A 29 -21.65 -2.11 49.22
CA LEU A 29 -22.20 -1.07 48.37
C LEU A 29 -21.30 -0.94 47.13
N SER A 30 -21.51 -1.82 46.15
CA SER A 30 -20.85 -1.75 44.85
C SER A 30 -21.39 -0.54 44.05
N ALA A 31 -20.51 0.43 43.75
CA ALA A 31 -20.83 1.65 43.00
C ALA A 31 -20.90 1.45 41.47
N GLN A 32 -21.05 0.22 41.00
CA GLN A 32 -21.13 -0.11 39.57
C GLN A 32 -22.48 0.29 38.98
N VAL A 33 -22.46 0.89 37.80
CA VAL A 33 -23.67 1.33 37.08
C VAL A 33 -24.04 0.28 36.05
N GLY A 34 -25.15 -0.42 36.29
CA GLY A 34 -25.80 -1.29 35.31
C GLY A 34 -26.92 -0.57 34.59
N ILE A 35 -26.91 -0.52 33.26
CA ILE A 35 -28.04 -0.03 32.46
C ILE A 35 -28.54 -1.18 31.59
N GLY A 36 -29.77 -1.64 31.87
CA GLY A 36 -30.36 -2.77 31.14
C GLY A 36 -29.87 -4.16 31.58
N THR A 37 -29.06 -4.23 32.64
CA THR A 37 -28.66 -5.49 33.30
C THR A 37 -28.71 -5.35 34.82
N ALA A 38 -29.21 -6.39 35.51
CA ALA A 38 -29.18 -6.49 36.96
C ALA A 38 -27.84 -7.04 37.49
N ASN A 39 -27.03 -7.64 36.60
CA ASN A 39 -25.74 -8.21 36.92
C ASN A 39 -24.66 -7.56 36.04
N PRO A 40 -24.22 -6.33 36.37
CA PRO A 40 -23.05 -5.71 35.73
C PRO A 40 -21.83 -6.62 35.81
N ASP A 41 -20.93 -6.50 34.84
CA ASP A 41 -19.70 -7.28 34.87
C ASP A 41 -18.82 -6.74 36.00
N PRO A 42 -18.24 -7.59 36.87
CA PRO A 42 -17.38 -7.14 37.97
C PRO A 42 -16.17 -6.32 37.54
N SER A 43 -15.70 -6.44 36.28
CA SER A 43 -14.60 -5.63 35.77
C SER A 43 -15.04 -4.27 35.19
N ALA A 44 -16.34 -3.95 35.19
CA ALA A 44 -16.88 -2.74 34.57
C ALA A 44 -17.50 -1.78 35.60
N ILE A 45 -17.03 -0.52 35.59
CA ILE A 45 -17.69 0.56 36.34
C ILE A 45 -19.06 0.90 35.73
N LEU A 46 -19.21 0.74 34.41
CA LEU A 46 -20.46 0.93 33.66
C LEU A 46 -20.67 -0.24 32.70
N HIS A 47 -21.76 -1.00 32.87
CA HIS A 47 -22.18 -2.07 31.96
C HIS A 47 -23.55 -1.73 31.37
N ILE A 48 -23.61 -1.53 30.05
CA ILE A 48 -24.84 -1.25 29.31
C ILE A 48 -25.18 -2.46 28.45
N GLN A 49 -26.37 -3.05 28.65
CA GLN A 49 -26.84 -4.19 27.88
C GLN A 49 -28.20 -3.91 27.24
N SER A 50 -28.28 -4.10 25.92
CA SER A 50 -29.53 -4.05 25.16
C SER A 50 -29.38 -4.86 23.87
N THR A 51 -30.47 -5.46 23.38
CA THR A 51 -30.50 -6.18 22.10
C THR A 51 -30.90 -5.28 20.93
N ASN A 52 -31.44 -4.09 21.20
CA ASN A 52 -32.05 -3.22 20.18
C ASN A 52 -31.85 -1.71 20.43
N LYS A 53 -31.00 -1.33 21.38
CA LYS A 53 -30.64 0.07 21.64
C LYS A 53 -29.13 0.24 21.63
N GLY A 54 -28.66 1.37 21.11
CA GLY A 54 -27.27 1.78 21.18
C GLY A 54 -27.04 2.83 22.27
N VAL A 55 -25.79 3.27 22.39
CA VAL A 55 -25.38 4.38 23.25
C VAL A 55 -25.09 5.59 22.39
N LEU A 56 -25.74 6.71 22.67
CA LEU A 56 -25.38 7.98 22.06
C LEU A 56 -24.33 8.66 22.93
N LEU A 57 -23.11 8.74 22.41
CA LEU A 57 -21.99 9.40 23.09
C LEU A 57 -22.08 10.94 22.93
N PRO A 58 -21.36 11.70 23.78
CA PRO A 58 -21.32 13.16 23.66
C PRO A 58 -20.89 13.60 22.27
N LYS A 59 -21.72 14.47 21.68
CA LYS A 59 -21.44 15.08 20.39
C LYS A 59 -20.86 16.48 20.58
N VAL A 60 -19.79 16.77 19.87
CA VAL A 60 -19.03 18.02 20.00
C VAL A 60 -18.62 18.55 18.63
N ASP A 61 -18.38 19.86 18.55
CA ASP A 61 -17.84 20.51 17.35
C ASP A 61 -16.38 20.91 17.59
N LEU A 62 -15.46 19.95 17.39
CA LEU A 62 -14.03 20.20 17.57
C LEU A 62 -13.55 21.29 16.59
N GLN A 63 -12.65 22.16 17.04
CA GLN A 63 -12.11 23.23 16.19
C GLN A 63 -10.89 22.77 15.38
N ASN A 64 -10.07 21.89 15.95
CA ASN A 64 -8.91 21.22 15.33
C ASN A 64 -8.54 19.98 16.15
N LEU A 65 -7.55 19.21 15.69
CA LEU A 65 -7.11 17.99 16.38
C LEU A 65 -6.45 18.25 17.74
N THR A 66 -6.08 19.49 18.08
CA THR A 66 -5.48 19.85 19.38
C THR A 66 -6.43 20.67 20.27
N ASP A 67 -7.73 20.68 19.97
CA ASP A 67 -8.72 21.47 20.68
C ASP A 67 -8.93 20.97 22.13
N LYS A 68 -8.45 21.76 23.11
CA LYS A 68 -8.60 21.52 24.55
C LYS A 68 -9.74 22.32 25.20
N TYR A 69 -10.53 23.04 24.42
CA TYR A 69 -11.53 24.00 24.91
C TYR A 69 -12.96 23.56 24.68
N THR A 70 -13.27 22.96 23.52
CA THR A 70 -14.62 22.41 23.28
C THR A 70 -14.97 21.33 24.30
N VAL A 71 -13.96 20.52 24.66
CA VAL A 71 -13.97 19.65 25.82
C VAL A 71 -12.85 20.13 26.74
N SER A 72 -13.18 20.85 27.79
CA SER A 72 -12.21 21.46 28.70
C SER A 72 -11.31 20.42 29.36
N ASN A 73 -9.99 20.57 29.23
CA ASN A 73 -8.98 19.69 29.84
C ASN A 73 -9.26 18.20 29.58
N PRO A 74 -9.27 17.77 28.31
CA PRO A 74 -9.61 16.39 27.97
C PRO A 74 -8.59 15.43 28.59
N LYS A 75 -9.10 14.34 29.16
CA LYS A 75 -8.30 13.28 29.79
C LYS A 75 -7.97 12.23 28.73
N GLU A 76 -6.78 11.64 28.81
CA GLU A 76 -6.40 10.53 27.93
C GLU A 76 -7.43 9.39 27.97
N GLY A 77 -7.75 8.84 26.79
CA GLY A 77 -8.77 7.81 26.60
C GLY A 77 -10.21 8.34 26.52
N LEU A 78 -10.43 9.66 26.54
CA LEU A 78 -11.76 10.24 26.42
C LEU A 78 -12.30 10.10 25.00
N LEU A 79 -13.52 9.58 24.86
CA LEU A 79 -14.18 9.32 23.57
C LEU A 79 -15.35 10.29 23.34
N VAL A 80 -15.38 10.92 22.16
CA VAL A 80 -16.44 11.83 21.73
C VAL A 80 -16.81 11.57 20.26
N TYR A 81 -17.99 12.05 19.84
CA TYR A 81 -18.36 12.11 18.43
C TYR A 81 -18.23 13.54 17.92
N ASN A 82 -17.38 13.77 16.93
CA ASN A 82 -17.23 15.07 16.28
C ASN A 82 -18.27 15.26 15.17
N GLU A 83 -19.03 16.35 15.21
CA GLU A 83 -20.04 16.70 14.18
C GLU A 83 -19.50 17.66 13.11
N ARG A 84 -18.36 18.30 13.36
CA ARG A 84 -17.75 19.24 12.42
C ARG A 84 -16.99 18.53 11.30
N TYR A 85 -17.14 19.03 10.08
CA TYR A 85 -16.27 18.71 8.95
C TYR A 85 -15.41 19.93 8.62
N ASP A 86 -14.09 19.77 8.59
CA ASP A 86 -13.13 20.82 8.29
C ASP A 86 -11.84 20.23 7.71
N ASP A 87 -11.76 20.21 6.38
CA ASP A 87 -10.60 19.67 5.65
C ASP A 87 -9.30 20.43 5.92
N GLN A 88 -9.38 21.74 6.22
CA GLN A 88 -8.18 22.54 6.47
C GLN A 88 -7.50 22.14 7.78
N ASN A 89 -8.27 21.62 8.72
CA ASN A 89 -7.80 21.18 10.04
C ASN A 89 -7.78 19.65 10.19
N ASN A 90 -7.91 18.90 9.08
CA ASN A 90 -7.99 17.43 9.07
C ASN A 90 -9.08 16.87 10.00
N LEU A 91 -10.21 17.57 10.12
CA LEU A 91 -11.35 17.12 10.89
C LEU A 91 -12.42 16.53 9.98
N ARG A 92 -12.83 15.32 10.29
CA ARG A 92 -13.96 14.64 9.66
C ARG A 92 -15.02 14.34 10.72
N LYS A 93 -16.24 14.06 10.27
CA LYS A 93 -17.28 13.57 11.18
C LYS A 93 -16.94 12.15 11.62
N GLY A 94 -17.12 11.84 12.91
CA GLY A 94 -16.81 10.51 13.41
C GLY A 94 -16.44 10.48 14.89
N PHE A 95 -16.01 9.31 15.36
CA PHE A 95 -15.54 9.14 16.73
C PHE A 95 -14.08 9.58 16.87
N TYR A 96 -13.77 10.27 17.97
CA TYR A 96 -12.42 10.72 18.30
C TYR A 96 -12.05 10.33 19.73
N ILE A 97 -10.82 9.88 19.91
CA ILE A 97 -10.22 9.57 21.21
C ILE A 97 -9.15 10.62 21.51
N TRP A 98 -9.17 11.20 22.71
CA TRP A 98 -8.07 12.04 23.17
C TRP A 98 -6.88 11.19 23.60
N ASP A 99 -5.76 11.32 22.89
CA ASP A 99 -4.50 10.62 23.17
C ASP A 99 -3.30 11.52 22.87
N ASN A 100 -2.25 11.47 23.68
CA ASN A 100 -0.99 12.19 23.43
C ASN A 100 -1.15 13.67 23.03
N GLU A 101 -2.01 14.41 23.74
CA GLU A 101 -2.34 15.82 23.49
C GLU A 101 -3.08 16.15 22.17
N LYS A 102 -3.71 15.16 21.54
CA LYS A 102 -4.50 15.32 20.32
C LYS A 102 -5.75 14.44 20.30
N TRP A 103 -6.70 14.80 19.45
CA TRP A 103 -7.86 14.02 19.07
C TRP A 103 -7.50 13.13 17.89
N ASP A 104 -7.50 11.81 18.10
CA ASP A 104 -7.29 10.82 17.06
C ASP A 104 -8.63 10.23 16.61
N LYS A 105 -8.90 10.28 15.29
CA LYS A 105 -10.12 9.72 14.70
C LYS A 105 -10.06 8.19 14.79
N VAL A 106 -11.19 7.58 15.16
CA VAL A 106 -11.39 6.14 15.06
C VAL A 106 -11.89 5.85 13.65
N GLU A 107 -11.04 5.20 12.85
CA GLU A 107 -11.37 4.80 11.49
C GLU A 107 -12.28 3.56 11.47
N ASN A 108 -13.24 3.55 10.54
CA ASN A 108 -14.09 2.38 10.28
C ASN A 108 -13.60 1.60 9.06
N GLN A 109 -14.22 0.45 8.77
CA GLN A 109 -13.83 -0.40 7.63
C GLN A 109 -13.88 0.37 6.31
N SER A 110 -14.91 1.20 6.08
CA SER A 110 -15.01 1.97 4.84
C SER A 110 -13.94 3.05 4.69
N ASP A 111 -13.50 3.67 5.79
CA ASP A 111 -12.38 4.63 5.76
C ASP A 111 -11.07 3.91 5.36
N ILE A 112 -10.88 2.65 5.80
CA ILE A 112 -9.73 1.82 5.44
C ILE A 112 -9.82 1.37 3.98
N ASP A 113 -11.00 0.94 3.53
CA ASP A 113 -11.23 0.50 2.15
C ASP A 113 -10.94 1.63 1.15
N GLU A 114 -11.34 2.87 1.44
CA GLU A 114 -11.02 4.05 0.62
C GLU A 114 -9.49 4.26 0.48
N VAL A 115 -8.74 4.07 1.57
CA VAL A 115 -7.27 4.16 1.55
C VAL A 115 -6.67 3.03 0.72
N MET A 116 -7.20 1.80 0.84
CA MET A 116 -6.71 0.64 0.09
C MET A 116 -6.98 0.78 -1.41
N ASP A 117 -8.17 1.22 -1.81
CA ASP A 117 -8.52 1.48 -3.21
C ASP A 117 -7.56 2.51 -3.84
N GLY A 118 -7.25 3.57 -3.11
CA GLY A 118 -6.29 4.59 -3.56
C GLY A 118 -4.85 4.07 -3.65
N ILE A 119 -4.46 3.11 -2.81
CA ILE A 119 -3.16 2.43 -2.91
C ILE A 119 -3.14 1.51 -4.13
N ASP A 120 -4.20 0.74 -4.36
CA ASP A 120 -4.31 -0.19 -5.49
C ASP A 120 -4.27 0.54 -6.84
N GLU A 121 -4.90 1.72 -6.95
CA GLU A 121 -4.81 2.55 -8.15
C GLU A 121 -3.38 3.03 -8.41
N ARG A 122 -2.69 3.51 -7.36
CA ARG A 122 -1.28 3.93 -7.46
C ARG A 122 -0.32 2.77 -7.72
N LEU A 123 -0.64 1.56 -7.25
CA LEU A 123 0.14 0.35 -7.55
C LEU A 123 -0.01 -0.07 -9.01
N LYS A 124 -1.22 0.04 -9.59
CA LYS A 124 -1.42 -0.19 -11.03
C LYS A 124 -0.57 0.75 -11.88
N GLU A 125 -0.44 2.02 -11.49
CA GLU A 125 0.45 2.97 -12.19
C GLU A 125 1.93 2.56 -12.14
N LEU A 126 2.35 1.81 -11.12
CA LEU A 126 3.71 1.29 -10.97
C LEU A 126 3.93 -0.04 -11.69
N GLU A 127 2.90 -0.90 -11.77
CA GLU A 127 2.96 -2.20 -12.44
C GLU A 127 2.79 -2.09 -13.97
N ASP A 128 1.99 -1.14 -14.46
CA ASP A 128 1.67 -0.99 -15.89
C ASP A 128 2.55 0.03 -16.64
N GLY A 129 3.70 0.44 -16.09
CA GLY A 129 4.74 1.17 -16.84
C GLY A 129 4.27 2.45 -17.55
N SER A 130 3.16 3.04 -17.12
CA SER A 130 2.54 4.21 -17.77
C SER A 130 2.80 5.51 -17.02
N GLY A 131 3.85 5.56 -16.19
CA GLY A 131 4.40 6.78 -15.62
C GLY A 131 5.83 6.99 -16.12
N SER A 132 5.98 7.71 -17.24
CA SER A 132 7.21 8.41 -17.69
C SER A 132 8.55 7.96 -17.05
N GLY A 133 8.93 6.70 -17.27
CA GLY A 133 10.08 6.08 -16.62
C GLY A 133 10.41 4.73 -17.26
N SER A 134 11.03 4.78 -18.44
CA SER A 134 11.71 3.72 -19.20
C SER A 134 11.92 2.37 -18.48
N GLY A 135 10.99 1.44 -18.64
CA GLY A 135 11.20 0.01 -18.42
C GLY A 135 10.72 -0.75 -19.67
N TRP A 136 11.57 -1.58 -20.27
CA TRP A 136 11.20 -2.42 -21.40
C TRP A 136 10.03 -3.34 -21.01
N SER A 137 9.06 -3.55 -21.91
CA SER A 137 8.09 -4.63 -21.75
C SER A 137 8.86 -5.97 -21.67
N LEU A 138 8.70 -6.67 -20.54
CA LEU A 138 9.56 -7.78 -20.12
C LEU A 138 9.15 -9.14 -20.68
N ASP A 139 7.99 -9.20 -21.29
CA ASP A 139 7.69 -10.29 -22.19
C ASP A 139 8.34 -9.92 -23.51
N GLY A 140 9.31 -10.71 -23.99
CA GLY A 140 9.48 -10.77 -25.44
C GLY A 140 8.20 -11.40 -25.94
N ASN A 141 7.13 -10.62 -26.11
CA ASN A 141 5.73 -10.99 -25.93
C ASN A 141 5.46 -12.50 -25.67
N ASN A 142 5.87 -13.12 -24.57
CA ASN A 142 5.79 -14.58 -24.43
C ASN A 142 4.37 -15.03 -24.07
N PHE A 143 3.64 -15.68 -25.01
CA PHE A 143 2.22 -16.04 -24.82
C PHE A 143 1.94 -17.52 -24.50
N ASP A 144 2.89 -18.45 -24.64
CA ASP A 144 2.61 -19.79 -24.14
C ASP A 144 2.79 -19.84 -22.62
N ASN A 145 1.69 -19.74 -21.87
CA ASN A 145 1.10 -21.02 -21.51
C ASN A 145 -0.12 -21.47 -22.32
N VAL A 146 -0.40 -20.89 -23.51
CA VAL A 146 -0.64 -21.69 -24.74
C VAL A 146 -0.45 -20.94 -26.10
N ASN A 147 0.29 -21.53 -27.04
CA ASN A 147 0.10 -21.49 -28.52
C ASN A 147 0.24 -20.18 -29.34
N ASN A 148 1.26 -19.32 -29.14
CA ASN A 148 1.68 -18.40 -30.21
C ASN A 148 3.21 -18.35 -30.36
N ALA A 149 3.74 -19.18 -31.25
CA ALA A 149 5.18 -19.30 -31.50
C ALA A 149 5.83 -17.99 -32.00
N ASN A 150 5.06 -17.04 -32.53
CA ASN A 150 5.55 -15.78 -33.08
C ASN A 150 5.62 -14.64 -32.07
N ALA A 151 5.23 -14.91 -30.83
CA ALA A 151 5.24 -13.91 -29.77
C ALA A 151 6.67 -13.76 -29.17
N LYS A 152 7.60 -14.65 -29.55
CA LYS A 152 8.98 -14.76 -29.06
C LYS A 152 9.93 -13.94 -29.91
N PHE A 153 10.08 -12.66 -29.61
CA PHE A 153 11.04 -11.82 -30.32
C PHE A 153 11.77 -10.84 -29.39
N LEU A 154 13.03 -10.58 -29.74
CA LEU A 154 13.82 -9.48 -29.20
C LEU A 154 13.75 -8.35 -30.22
N GLY A 155 12.92 -7.35 -29.94
CA GLY A 155 12.72 -6.26 -30.86
C GLY A 155 11.54 -5.40 -30.49
N THR A 156 11.12 -4.60 -31.44
CA THR A 156 9.91 -3.79 -31.35
C THR A 156 8.82 -4.41 -32.22
N THR A 157 7.57 -4.26 -31.82
CA THR A 157 6.40 -4.56 -32.67
C THR A 157 6.10 -3.42 -33.66
N THR A 158 6.85 -2.32 -33.63
CA THR A 158 6.63 -1.14 -34.46
C THR A 158 7.48 -1.16 -35.73
N TRP A 159 7.08 -0.39 -36.75
CA TRP A 159 7.83 -0.20 -38.00
C TRP A 159 9.06 0.71 -37.83
N HIS A 160 9.78 0.56 -36.71
CA HIS A 160 11.04 1.23 -36.43
C HIS A 160 12.16 0.21 -36.30
N SER A 161 13.37 0.61 -36.69
CA SER A 161 14.53 -0.25 -36.55
C SER A 161 14.87 -0.52 -35.10
N LEU A 162 15.24 -1.75 -34.80
CA LEU A 162 15.88 -2.09 -33.53
C LEU A 162 17.34 -1.69 -33.60
N PHE A 163 17.73 -0.70 -32.80
CA PHE A 163 19.13 -0.29 -32.67
C PHE A 163 19.78 -0.97 -31.47
N LEU A 164 20.88 -1.68 -31.72
CA LEU A 164 21.80 -2.06 -30.66
C LEU A 164 22.90 -1.00 -30.61
N ARG A 165 23.11 -0.44 -29.42
CA ARG A 165 24.12 0.59 -29.18
C ARG A 165 25.11 0.12 -28.12
N ALA A 166 26.37 0.48 -28.29
CA ALA A 166 27.42 0.35 -27.27
C ALA A 166 28.13 1.70 -27.13
N ASP A 167 28.31 2.19 -25.89
CA ASP A 167 28.87 3.52 -25.64
C ASP A 167 28.12 4.63 -26.39
N ASP A 168 26.79 4.55 -26.38
CA ASP A 168 25.88 5.44 -27.13
C ASP A 168 26.12 5.48 -28.67
N LYS A 169 26.87 4.52 -29.24
CA LYS A 169 27.07 4.39 -30.69
C LYS A 169 26.33 3.20 -31.23
N GLN A 170 25.64 3.37 -32.36
CA GLN A 170 25.01 2.27 -33.09
C GLN A 170 26.07 1.25 -33.52
N ILE A 171 25.84 -0.01 -33.13
CA ILE A 171 26.65 -1.16 -33.48
C ILE A 171 25.86 -2.19 -34.30
N ALA A 172 24.53 -2.17 -34.21
CA ALA A 172 23.66 -2.91 -35.10
C ALA A 172 22.33 -2.19 -35.31
N GLU A 173 21.74 -2.42 -36.48
CA GLU A 173 20.40 -2.00 -36.83
C GLU A 173 19.69 -3.16 -37.53
N PHE A 174 18.51 -3.48 -37.04
CA PHE A 174 17.58 -4.39 -37.71
C PHE A 174 16.38 -3.56 -38.17
N ASP A 175 16.36 -3.24 -39.46
CA ASP A 175 15.33 -2.43 -40.09
C ASP A 175 14.13 -3.32 -40.49
N PRO A 176 12.89 -2.89 -40.26
CA PRO A 176 11.69 -3.68 -40.53
C PRO A 176 11.44 -3.95 -42.03
N HIS A 177 12.09 -3.25 -42.96
CA HIS A 177 12.09 -3.59 -44.39
C HIS A 177 13.02 -4.78 -44.72
N GLY A 178 13.64 -5.40 -43.71
CA GLY A 178 14.55 -6.53 -43.84
C GLY A 178 16.03 -6.14 -43.86
N GLY A 179 16.35 -4.88 -43.57
CA GLY A 179 17.71 -4.36 -43.58
C GLY A 179 18.48 -4.79 -42.35
N ILE A 180 19.74 -5.18 -42.55
CA ILE A 180 20.62 -5.59 -41.46
C ILE A 180 21.91 -4.79 -41.59
N ALA A 181 22.17 -3.91 -40.62
CA ALA A 181 23.42 -3.18 -40.52
C ALA A 181 24.20 -3.65 -39.30
N LEU A 182 25.46 -4.06 -39.49
CA LEU A 182 26.34 -4.57 -38.43
C LEU A 182 27.69 -3.84 -38.46
N GLY A 183 28.00 -3.14 -37.37
CA GLY A 183 29.24 -2.42 -37.16
C GLY A 183 29.04 -0.90 -37.04
N PHE A 184 30.14 -0.19 -36.75
CA PHE A 184 30.07 1.25 -36.46
C PHE A 184 29.75 2.07 -37.71
N ASN A 185 28.86 3.05 -37.52
CA ASN A 185 28.40 3.94 -38.60
C ASN A 185 27.86 3.19 -39.82
N THR A 186 27.21 2.05 -39.59
CA THR A 186 26.60 1.26 -40.67
C THR A 186 25.14 1.65 -40.88
N LYS A 187 24.66 1.56 -42.12
CA LYS A 187 23.26 1.79 -42.46
C LYS A 187 22.82 0.81 -43.54
N ALA A 188 21.70 0.13 -43.31
CA ALA A 188 21.08 -0.71 -44.33
C ALA A 188 19.66 -0.20 -44.55
N ASP A 189 19.41 0.36 -45.74
CA ASP A 189 18.07 0.70 -46.19
C ASP A 189 17.46 -0.49 -46.94
N TRP A 190 16.18 -0.77 -46.71
CA TRP A 190 15.45 -1.90 -47.31
C TRP A 190 16.10 -3.26 -47.00
N ALA A 191 15.84 -4.32 -47.76
CA ALA A 191 16.36 -5.68 -47.57
C ALA A 191 17.88 -5.88 -47.82
N GLY A 192 18.70 -4.84 -47.59
CA GLY A 192 20.15 -4.87 -47.74
C GLY A 192 20.90 -5.36 -46.50
N VAL A 193 22.12 -5.88 -46.68
CA VAL A 193 23.01 -6.30 -45.57
C VAL A 193 24.32 -5.51 -45.60
N ALA A 194 24.49 -4.56 -44.68
CA ALA A 194 25.68 -3.72 -44.56
C ALA A 194 26.55 -4.17 -43.37
N ILE A 195 27.79 -4.58 -43.61
CA ILE A 195 28.69 -5.08 -42.55
C ILE A 195 30.03 -4.35 -42.58
N GLY A 196 30.49 -3.88 -41.41
CA GLY A 196 31.83 -3.31 -41.22
C GLY A 196 31.81 -1.90 -40.64
N ASN A 197 32.82 -1.08 -40.96
CA ASN A 197 32.88 0.33 -40.54
C ASN A 197 32.52 1.25 -41.70
N SER A 198 31.53 2.12 -41.49
CA SER A 198 30.99 3.02 -42.52
C SER A 198 30.45 2.29 -43.75
N ALA A 199 29.96 1.06 -43.58
CA ALA A 199 29.30 0.31 -44.63
C ALA A 199 27.85 0.80 -44.76
N SER A 200 27.44 1.17 -45.97
CA SER A 200 26.07 1.58 -46.25
C SER A 200 25.51 0.87 -47.47
N ILE A 201 24.20 0.64 -47.46
CA ILE A 201 23.40 0.19 -48.61
C ILE A 201 22.17 1.09 -48.68
N THR A 202 21.91 1.66 -49.87
CA THR A 202 20.74 2.49 -50.13
C THR A 202 19.58 1.67 -50.73
N ALA A 203 18.37 2.21 -50.69
CA ALA A 203 17.17 1.54 -51.21
C ALA A 203 17.30 1.12 -52.69
N ASP A 204 17.93 1.95 -53.53
CA ASP A 204 18.14 1.65 -54.95
C ASP A 204 19.09 0.46 -55.18
N GLU A 205 20.04 0.28 -54.26
CA GLU A 205 21.01 -0.81 -54.30
C GLU A 205 20.40 -2.12 -53.79
N ALA A 206 19.46 -2.04 -52.84
CA ALA A 206 18.73 -3.19 -52.32
C ALA A 206 17.56 -3.63 -53.22
N GLY A 207 16.95 -2.71 -53.98
CA GLY A 207 15.79 -2.97 -54.86
C GLY A 207 16.14 -3.34 -56.30
N GLY A 208 17.38 -3.12 -56.74
CA GLY A 208 17.81 -3.38 -58.12
C GLY A 208 18.30 -4.82 -58.34
N HIS A 209 17.52 -5.62 -59.08
CA HIS A 209 17.92 -6.82 -59.86
C HIS A 209 19.09 -7.69 -59.31
N TRP A 210 18.75 -8.94 -58.94
CA TRP A 210 19.51 -10.09 -58.38
C TRP A 210 20.94 -10.45 -58.87
N GLU A 211 21.75 -9.56 -59.42
CA GLU A 211 23.07 -9.90 -60.00
C GLU A 211 24.28 -9.20 -59.37
N LYS A 212 24.15 -8.47 -58.26
CA LYS A 212 25.29 -7.71 -57.72
C LYS A 212 25.49 -7.88 -56.21
N CYS A 213 26.38 -8.80 -55.83
CA CYS A 213 27.09 -8.72 -54.55
C CYS A 213 28.13 -7.58 -54.65
N GLN A 214 27.83 -6.41 -54.10
CA GLN A 214 28.75 -5.27 -54.09
C GLN A 214 29.63 -5.29 -52.83
N ILE A 215 30.82 -5.89 -52.92
CA ILE A 215 31.82 -5.80 -51.85
C ILE A 215 32.56 -4.47 -52.00
N ARG A 216 32.14 -3.44 -51.25
CA ARG A 216 32.74 -2.09 -51.33
C ARG A 216 34.12 -1.96 -50.67
N LYS A 217 34.53 -2.91 -49.83
CA LYS A 217 35.87 -2.94 -49.19
C LYS A 217 36.36 -4.39 -49.07
N PRO A 218 37.68 -4.65 -49.20
CA PRO A 218 38.22 -5.99 -49.08
C PRO A 218 37.90 -6.59 -47.71
N ILE A 219 37.37 -7.81 -47.71
CA ILE A 219 37.18 -8.62 -46.51
C ILE A 219 38.55 -9.16 -46.12
N TYR A 220 39.11 -8.67 -45.02
CA TYR A 220 40.36 -9.18 -44.48
C TYR A 220 40.08 -10.39 -43.58
N PHE A 221 40.43 -11.59 -44.05
CA PHE A 221 40.51 -12.77 -43.18
C PHE A 221 41.89 -12.77 -42.50
N SER A 222 41.96 -12.38 -41.22
CA SER A 222 43.19 -12.54 -40.44
C SER A 222 43.18 -13.89 -39.71
N GLY A 223 43.96 -14.85 -40.21
CA GLY A 223 44.24 -16.10 -39.52
C GLY A 223 45.69 -16.54 -39.76
N LYS A 224 46.52 -16.52 -38.70
CA LYS A 224 47.83 -17.19 -38.74
C LYS A 224 47.60 -18.69 -38.61
N TRP A 225 47.58 -19.40 -39.74
CA TRP A 225 47.75 -20.86 -39.73
C TRP A 225 49.23 -21.15 -39.46
N GLY A 226 49.55 -21.45 -38.20
CA GLY A 226 50.90 -21.81 -37.80
C GLY A 226 51.22 -23.26 -38.11
N PHE A 227 51.98 -23.52 -39.18
CA PHE A 227 52.84 -24.71 -39.25
C PHE A 227 54.26 -24.27 -38.89
N GLY A 228 54.64 -24.52 -37.63
CA GLY A 228 56.02 -24.40 -37.20
C GLY A 228 56.79 -25.60 -37.72
N ASP A 229 57.73 -25.38 -38.65
CA ASP A 229 58.69 -26.40 -39.02
C ASP A 229 59.85 -26.34 -38.02
N LYS A 230 59.98 -27.43 -37.25
CA LYS A 230 61.14 -27.66 -36.38
C LYS A 230 62.31 -28.07 -37.27
N ARG A 231 63.41 -27.32 -37.25
CA ARG A 231 64.76 -27.88 -37.24
C ARG A 231 65.64 -27.07 -36.32
#